data_AF-A0A7X5REJ9-F1
#
_entry.id   AF-A0A7X5REJ9-F1
#
_cell.length_a   1.000
_cell.length_b   1.000
_cell.length_c   1.000
_cell.angle_alpha   90.00
_cell.angle_beta   90.00
_cell.angle_gamma   90.00
#
_symmetry.space_group_name_H-M   'P 1'
#
loop_
_entity.id
_entity.type
_entity.pdbx_description
1 polymer ?
#
loop_
_entity_poly.entity_id
_entity_poly.type
_entity_poly.pdbx_seq_one_letter_code
_entity_poly.pdbx_strand_id
1 'polypeptide(L)'
;MDRETVIQNVINNYGKYGITEEAIIPLIDSGIQQGLSYDLIYLGLKMELCKLAGEEFYCTSSDMARAFGISNAEMSECIREARQELLEAGENPDDYFREVKATRFMI
;
A
#
# COMPACT_ATOMS: atom_id res chain seq x y z
N MET A 1 -2.89 1.64 11.48
CA MET A 1 -2.49 3.05 11.55
C MET A 1 -3.63 3.88 12.15
N ASP A 2 -3.39 5.14 12.51
CA ASP A 2 -4.42 6.12 12.88
C ASP A 2 -4.48 7.30 11.89
N ARG A 3 -5.47 8.18 12.06
CA ARG A 3 -5.72 9.32 11.16
C ARG A 3 -4.51 10.24 11.02
N GLU A 4 -3.87 10.60 12.14
CA GLU A 4 -2.73 11.50 12.15
C GLU A 4 -1.55 10.89 11.40
N THR A 5 -1.28 9.60 11.62
CA THR A 5 -0.24 8.86 10.92
C THR A 5 -0.46 8.84 9.41
N VAL A 6 -1.70 8.64 8.95
CA VAL A 6 -2.02 8.67 7.51
C VAL A 6 -1.72 10.05 6.93
N ILE A 7 -2.20 11.12 7.57
CA ILE A 7 -1.98 12.50 7.13
C ILE A 7 -0.48 12.79 7.06
N GLN A 8 0.25 12.54 8.14
CA GLN A 8 1.69 12.79 8.21
C GLN A 8 2.45 12.02 7.14
N ASN A 9 2.15 10.73 6.94
CA ASN A 9 2.83 9.94 5.91
C ASN A 9 2.55 10.45 4.50
N VAL A 10 1.32 10.89 4.22
CA VAL A 10 1.00 11.42 2.89
C VAL A 10 1.70 12.76 2.66
N ILE A 11 1.62 13.69 3.61
CA ILE A 11 2.24 15.01 3.48
C ILE A 11 3.77 14.91 3.40
N ASN A 12 4.40 14.09 4.24
CA ASN A 12 5.86 13.96 4.26
C ASN A 12 6.42 13.37 2.96
N ASN A 13 5.71 12.42 2.34
CA ASN A 13 6.19 11.75 1.12
C ASN A 13 5.80 12.49 -0.16
N TYR A 14 4.61 13.11 -0.20
CA TYR A 14 4.01 13.64 -1.41
C TYR A 14 3.76 15.15 -1.39
N GLY A 15 3.98 15.83 -0.27
CA GLY A 15 3.79 17.29 -0.16
C GLY A 15 4.63 18.10 -1.15
N LYS A 16 5.80 17.58 -1.55
CA LYS A 16 6.66 18.15 -2.61
C LYS A 16 5.96 18.25 -3.98
N TYR A 17 4.88 17.50 -4.19
CA TYR A 17 4.06 17.54 -5.41
C TYR A 17 2.85 18.49 -5.30
N GLY A 18 2.81 19.35 -4.27
CA GLY A 18 1.70 20.27 -4.04
C GLY A 18 0.50 19.62 -3.31
N ILE A 19 0.68 18.42 -2.75
CA ILE A 19 -0.33 17.76 -1.93
C ILE A 19 -0.43 18.44 -0.57
N THR A 20 -1.62 18.88 -0.20
CA THR A 20 -1.90 19.58 1.06
C THR A 20 -2.84 18.76 1.94
N GLU A 21 -2.86 19.07 3.24
CA GLU A 21 -3.81 18.45 4.18
C GLU A 21 -5.26 18.67 3.74
N GLU A 22 -5.58 19.88 3.29
CA GLU A 22 -6.90 20.26 2.78
C GLU A 22 -7.37 19.37 1.62
N ALA A 23 -6.44 18.91 0.77
CA ALA A 23 -6.76 18.04 -0.35
C ALA A 23 -7.01 16.58 0.07
N ILE A 24 -6.29 16.08 1.07
CA ILE A 24 -6.31 14.66 1.44
C ILE A 24 -7.31 14.33 2.55
N ILE A 25 -7.58 15.29 3.46
CA ILE A 25 -8.50 15.10 4.59
C ILE A 25 -9.89 14.63 4.11
N PRO A 26 -10.53 15.26 3.10
CA PRO A 26 -11.83 14.81 2.62
C PRO A 26 -11.82 13.38 2.07
N LEU A 27 -10.71 12.95 1.46
CA LEU A 27 -10.54 11.59 0.94
C LEU A 27 -10.41 10.57 2.07
N ILE A 28 -9.65 10.91 3.11
CA ILE A 28 -9.52 10.10 4.32
C ILE A 28 -10.88 9.95 5.01
N ASP A 29 -11.58 11.07 5.22
CA ASP A 29 -12.87 11.08 5.89
C ASP A 29 -13.92 10.27 5.08
N SER A 30 -13.89 10.35 3.74
CA SER A 30 -14.74 9.52 2.87
C SER A 30 -14.43 8.03 3.01
N GLY A 31 -13.15 7.64 3.06
CA GLY A 31 -12.75 6.26 3.28
C GLY A 31 -13.23 5.71 4.63
N ILE A 32 -13.14 6.52 5.69
CA ILE A 32 -13.66 6.16 7.02
C ILE A 32 -15.17 5.96 6.98
N GLN A 33 -15.91 6.85 6.31
CA GLN A 33 -17.37 6.72 6.16
C GLN A 33 -17.78 5.45 5.40
N GLN A 34 -16.92 4.96 4.51
CA GLN A 34 -17.10 3.69 3.80
C GLN A 34 -16.65 2.46 4.61
N GLY A 35 -16.18 2.65 5.85
CA GLY A 35 -15.73 1.57 6.73
C GLY A 35 -14.34 1.02 6.41
N LEU A 36 -13.53 1.74 5.62
CA LEU A 36 -12.18 1.32 5.28
C LEU A 36 -11.22 1.50 6.47
N SER A 37 -10.24 0.60 6.58
CA SER A 37 -9.16 0.73 7.56
C SER A 37 -8.20 1.86 7.17
N TYR A 38 -7.54 2.48 8.14
CA TYR A 38 -6.53 3.51 7.86
C TYR A 38 -5.37 2.99 7.00
N ASP A 39 -4.95 1.74 7.18
CA ASP A 39 -3.92 1.11 6.35
C ASP A 39 -4.38 1.01 4.89
N LEU A 40 -5.63 0.61 4.64
CA LEU A 40 -6.19 0.52 3.29
C LEU A 40 -6.37 1.91 2.65
N ILE A 41 -6.86 2.89 3.41
CA ILE A 41 -6.98 4.28 2.96
C ILE A 41 -5.60 4.82 2.56
N TYR A 42 -4.58 4.60 3.38
CA TYR A 42 -3.22 5.05 3.08
C TYR A 42 -2.66 4.41 1.81
N LEU A 43 -2.83 3.10 1.63
CA LEU A 43 -2.35 2.42 0.42
C LEU A 43 -3.09 2.89 -0.84
N GLY A 44 -4.41 3.12 -0.74
CA GLY A 44 -5.20 3.67 -1.85
C GLY A 44 -4.73 5.08 -2.25
N LEU A 45 -4.54 5.97 -1.27
CA LEU A 45 -3.99 7.30 -1.52
C LEU A 45 -2.59 7.23 -2.11
N LYS A 46 -1.71 6.40 -1.55
CA LYS A 46 -0.35 6.19 -2.04
C LYS A 46 -0.33 5.75 -3.50
N MET A 47 -1.22 4.83 -3.88
CA MET A 47 -1.35 4.34 -5.26
C MET A 47 -1.71 5.46 -6.23
N GLU A 48 -2.76 6.24 -5.93
CA GLU A 48 -3.17 7.36 -6.79
C GLU A 48 -2.11 8.46 -6.85
N LEU A 49 -1.43 8.74 -5.74
CA LEU A 49 -0.36 9.74 -5.69
C LEU A 49 0.88 9.32 -6.49
N CYS A 50 1.31 8.06 -6.39
CA CYS A 50 2.38 7.52 -7.23
C CYS A 50 2.02 7.65 -8.71
N LYS A 51 0.79 7.28 -9.08
CA LYS A 51 0.28 7.43 -10.46
C LYS A 51 0.32 8.88 -10.94
N LEU A 52 -0.12 9.83 -10.11
CA LEU A 52 -0.07 11.27 -10.44
C LEU A 52 1.37 11.79 -10.58
N ALA A 53 2.30 11.29 -9.76
CA ALA A 53 3.71 11.65 -9.81
C ALA A 53 4.49 10.94 -10.94
N GLY A 54 3.87 9.99 -11.66
CA GLY A 54 4.57 9.14 -12.63
C GLY A 54 5.56 8.16 -11.99
N GLU A 55 5.36 7.84 -10.72
CA GLU A 55 6.16 6.89 -9.95
C GLU A 55 5.48 5.51 -9.90
N GLU A 56 6.28 4.45 -9.86
CA GLU A 56 5.76 3.09 -9.64
C GLU A 56 5.33 2.92 -8.17
N PHE A 57 4.13 2.37 -7.98
CA PHE A 57 3.61 2.07 -6.65
C PHE A 57 4.20 0.77 -6.12
N TYR A 58 4.70 0.81 -4.88
CA TYR A 58 5.16 -0.37 -4.16
C TYR A 58 4.58 -0.43 -2.74
N CYS A 59 4.30 -1.63 -2.27
CA CYS A 59 3.99 -1.92 -0.87
C CYS A 59 4.57 -3.27 -0.47
N THR A 60 4.75 -3.50 0.83
CA THR A 60 5.16 -4.81 1.33
C THR A 60 3.95 -5.72 1.51
N SER A 61 4.16 -7.04 1.48
CA SER A 61 3.12 -8.02 1.82
C SER A 61 2.54 -7.77 3.22
N SER A 62 3.36 -7.32 4.16
CA SER A 62 2.87 -6.93 5.50
C SER A 62 2.00 -5.68 5.51
N ASP A 63 2.21 -4.72 4.60
CA ASP A 63 1.31 -3.57 4.46
C ASP A 63 -0.06 -4.02 3.98
N MET A 64 -0.08 -4.90 2.97
CA MET A 64 -1.31 -5.51 2.47
C MET A 64 -2.02 -6.33 3.54
N ALA A 65 -1.30 -7.17 4.28
CA ALA A 65 -1.88 -7.98 5.35
C ALA A 65 -2.63 -7.12 6.37
N ARG A 66 -2.03 -5.99 6.80
CA ARG A 66 -2.68 -5.03 7.69
C ARG A 66 -3.88 -4.35 7.04
N ALA A 67 -3.77 -3.94 5.78
CA ALA A 67 -4.86 -3.29 5.07
C ALA A 67 -6.11 -4.18 4.96
N PHE A 68 -5.93 -5.48 4.73
CA PHE A 68 -6.99 -6.48 4.64
C PHE A 68 -7.38 -7.12 5.99
N GLY A 69 -6.67 -6.80 7.08
CA GLY A 69 -6.97 -7.35 8.40
C GLY A 69 -6.67 -8.84 8.53
N ILE A 70 -5.72 -9.37 7.74
CA ILE A 70 -5.30 -10.77 7.77
C ILE A 70 -3.87 -10.91 8.31
N SER A 71 -3.49 -12.13 8.68
CA SER A 71 -2.12 -12.41 9.12
C SER A 71 -1.11 -12.36 7.96
N ASN A 72 0.16 -12.15 8.29
CA ASN A 72 1.24 -12.25 7.31
C ASN A 72 1.33 -13.65 6.68
N ALA A 73 0.97 -14.70 7.42
CA ALA A 73 0.94 -16.07 6.92
C ALA A 73 -0.16 -16.24 5.86
N GLU A 74 -1.38 -15.78 6.14
CA GLU A 74 -2.49 -15.81 5.18
C GLU A 74 -2.16 -15.00 3.92
N MET A 75 -1.59 -13.80 4.07
CA MET A 75 -1.15 -13.01 2.92
C MET A 75 -0.05 -13.71 2.11
N SER A 76 0.85 -14.45 2.76
CA SER A 76 1.90 -15.20 2.06
C SER A 76 1.30 -16.36 1.24
N GLU A 77 0.27 -17.03 1.77
CA GLU A 77 -0.48 -18.04 1.03
C GLU A 77 -1.23 -17.43 -0.16
N CYS A 78 -1.90 -16.29 0.01
CA CYS A 78 -2.54 -15.59 -1.10
C CYS A 78 -1.54 -15.23 -2.21
N ILE A 79 -0.33 -14.77 -1.85
CA ILE A 79 0.73 -14.48 -2.83
C ILE A 79 1.18 -15.77 -3.54
N ARG A 80 1.33 -16.88 -2.81
CA ARG A 80 1.72 -18.17 -3.41
C ARG A 80 0.69 -18.64 -4.44
N GLU A 81 -0.59 -18.53 -4.12
CA GLU A 81 -1.70 -18.87 -5.03
C GLU A 81 -1.71 -17.96 -6.26
N ALA A 82 -1.64 -16.64 -6.06
CA ALA A 82 -1.60 -15.68 -7.17
C ALA A 82 -0.39 -15.90 -8.10
N ARG A 83 0.78 -16.26 -7.54
CA ARG A 83 1.96 -16.60 -8.35
C ARG A 83 1.73 -17.84 -9.21
N GLN A 84 1.03 -18.85 -8.71
CA GLN A 84 0.69 -20.05 -9.48
C GLN A 84 -0.28 -19.73 -10.61
N GLU A 85 -1.32 -18.93 -10.34
CA GLU A 85 -2.30 -18.51 -11.36
C GLU A 85 -1.63 -17.72 -12.51
N LEU A 86 -0.69 -16.83 -12.18
CA LEU A 86 0.08 -16.08 -13.17
C LEU A 86 0.94 -17.00 -14.05
N LEU A 87 1.59 -18.02 -13.48
CA LEU A 87 2.35 -19.01 -14.25
C LEU A 87 1.45 -19.81 -15.19
N GLU A 88 0.26 -20.19 -14.74
CA GLU A 88 -0.73 -20.91 -15.56
C GLU A 88 -1.29 -20.05 -16.70
N ALA A 89 -1.40 -18.73 -16.48
CA ALA A 89 -1.76 -17.75 -17.51
C ALA A 89 -0.60 -17.43 -18.49
N GLY A 90 0.61 -17.93 -18.23
CA GLY A 90 1.81 -17.65 -19.03
C GLY A 90 2.46 -16.29 -18.73
N GLU A 91 2.13 -15.67 -17.60
CA GLU A 91 2.74 -14.44 -17.11
C GLU A 91 3.93 -14.73 -16.18
N ASN A 92 4.81 -13.74 -16.00
CA ASN A 92 5.93 -13.82 -15.05
C ASN A 92 5.51 -13.24 -13.69
N PRO A 93 5.40 -14.05 -12.62
CA PRO A 93 4.96 -13.55 -11.32
C PRO A 93 5.92 -12.57 -10.66
N ASP A 94 7.19 -12.56 -11.06
CA ASP A 94 8.20 -11.63 -10.51
C ASP A 94 7.99 -10.18 -10.96
N ASP A 95 7.18 -9.96 -12.00
CA ASP A 95 6.79 -8.62 -12.44
C ASP A 95 5.88 -7.95 -11.39
N TYR A 96 5.13 -8.77 -10.62
CA TYR A 96 4.15 -8.34 -9.61
C TYR A 96 4.62 -8.55 -8.17
N PHE A 97 5.33 -9.65 -7.90
CA PHE A 97 5.76 -10.04 -6.56
C PHE A 97 7.29 -10.19 -6.52
N ARG A 98 7.98 -9.19 -5.97
CA ARG A 98 9.44 -9.14 -5.92
C ARG A 98 9.96 -9.51 -4.54
N GLU A 99 10.82 -10.53 -4.47
CA GLU A 99 11.57 -10.82 -3.25
C GLU A 99 12.71 -9.82 -3.07
N VAL A 100 12.68 -9.09 -1.96
CA VAL A 100 13.74 -8.14 -1.59
C VAL A 100 14.43 -8.61 -0.32
N LYS A 101 15.77 -8.55 -0.28
CA LYS A 101 16.52 -8.86 0.95
C LYS A 101 16.21 -7.78 1.99
N ALA A 102 15.53 -8.16 3.07
CA ALA A 102 15.27 -7.28 4.18
C ALA A 102 16.60 -6.88 4.85
N THR A 103 17.06 -5.66 4.61
CA THR A 103 18.19 -5.09 5.35
C THR A 103 17.63 -4.50 6.64
N ARG A 104 17.63 -5.28 7.73
CA ARG A 104 17.36 -4.73 9.06
C ARG A 104 18.62 -4.02 9.55
N PHE A 105 18.60 -2.70 9.59
CA PHE A 105 19.56 -1.95 10.39
C PHE A 105 19.23 -2.24 11.85
N MET A 106 20.06 -3.06 12.51
CA MET A 106 20.05 -3.16 13.96
C MET A 106 20.66 -1.86 14.50
N ILE A 107 19.84 -1.04 15.16
CA ILE A 107 20.29 0.11 15.97
C ILE A 107 20.49 -0.39 17.39
#